data_AF-A0A6G8PZZ7-F1
#
_entry.id   AF-A0A6G8PZZ7-F1
#
_cell.length_a   1.000
_cell.length_b   1.000
_cell.length_c   1.000
_cell.angle_alpha   90.00
_cell.angle_beta   90.00
_cell.angle_gamma   90.00
#
_symmetry.space_group_name_H-M   'P 1'
#
loop_
_entity.id
_entity.type
_entity.pdbx_description
1 polymer ?
#
loop_
_entity_poly.entity_id
_entity_poly.type
_entity_poly.pdbx_seq_one_letter_code
_entity_poly.pdbx_strand_id
1 'polypeptide(L)' 'MWKRRMVETFAILTIGDGAIEVISPREHSRLWEAGPEAARKVARFFAENPGYMRALGAAQTGFGIWLALKQYEEV' A
#
# COMPACT_ATOMS: atom_id res chain seq x y z
N MET A 1 -7.32 -10.15 22.43
CA MET A 1 -6.03 -10.59 21.84
C MET A 1 -6.05 -10.67 20.31
N TRP A 2 -7.08 -11.25 19.67
CA TRP A 2 -7.14 -11.40 18.20
C TRP A 2 -7.17 -10.08 17.42
N LYS A 3 -7.98 -9.11 17.87
CA LYS A 3 -8.09 -7.77 17.24
C LYS A 3 -6.73 -7.08 17.10
N ARG A 4 -5.89 -7.08 18.14
CA ARG A 4 -4.54 -6.49 18.11
C ARG A 4 -3.65 -7.16 17.07
N ARG A 5 -3.67 -8.49 17.01
CA ARG A 5 -2.91 -9.22 15.97
C ARG A 5 -3.39 -8.91 14.56
N MET A 6 -4.71 -8.71 14.35
CA MET A 6 -5.22 -8.31 13.04
C MET A 6 -4.75 -6.90 12.64
N VAL A 7 -4.74 -5.95 13.57
CA VAL A 7 -4.25 -4.59 13.32
C VAL A 7 -2.75 -4.59 13.05
N GLU A 8 -1.96 -5.38 13.79
CA GLU A 8 -0.54 -5.59 13.53
C GLU A 8 -0.28 -6.14 12.13
N THR A 9 -0.96 -7.23 11.76
CA THR A 9 -0.85 -7.83 10.43
C THR A 9 -1.25 -6.83 9.34
N PHE A 10 -2.31 -6.06 9.56
CA PHE A 10 -2.74 -5.04 8.61
C PHE A 10 -1.69 -3.93 8.46
N ALA A 11 -1.08 -3.47 9.56
CA ALA A 11 0.00 -2.50 9.51
C ALA A 11 1.22 -3.02 8.72
N ILE A 12 1.64 -4.27 8.96
CA ILE A 12 2.74 -4.92 8.23
C ILE A 12 2.44 -4.98 6.73
N LEU A 13 1.26 -5.46 6.34
CA LEU A 13 0.86 -5.56 4.94
C LEU A 13 0.82 -4.17 4.27
N THR A 14 0.28 -3.18 4.96
CA THR A 14 0.17 -1.80 4.48
C THR A 14 1.54 -1.16 4.27
N ILE A 15 2.49 -1.40 5.19
CA ILE A 15 3.87 -0.94 5.05
C ILE A 15 4.57 -1.64 3.88
N GLY A 16 4.41 -2.96 3.78
CA GLY A 16 5.04 -3.74 2.72
C GLY A 16 4.56 -3.35 1.32
N ASP A 17 3.24 -3.19 1.17
CA ASP A 17 2.63 -2.74 -0.08
C ASP A 17 3.11 -1.34 -0.45
N GLY A 18 3.04 -0.39 0.48
CA GLY A 18 3.45 0.99 0.24
C GLY A 18 4.94 1.12 -0.10
N ALA A 19 5.80 0.29 0.49
CA ALA A 19 7.21 0.23 0.12
C ALA A 19 7.40 -0.25 -1.33
N ILE A 20 6.64 -1.25 -1.77
CA ILE A 20 6.69 -1.72 -3.16
C ILE A 20 6.19 -0.64 -4.13
N GLU A 21 5.09 0.05 -3.79
CA GLU A 21 4.56 1.17 -4.58
C GLU A 21 5.59 2.31 -4.73
N VAL A 22 6.42 2.57 -3.71
CA VAL A 22 7.49 3.58 -3.76
C VAL A 22 8.68 3.12 -4.60
N ILE A 23 9.15 1.89 -4.38
CA ILE A 23 10.38 1.36 -4.97
C ILE A 23 10.16 0.98 -6.45
N SER A 24 9.07 0.28 -6.76
CA SER A 24 8.78 -0.28 -8.08
C SER A 24 7.37 0.08 -8.56
N PRO A 25 7.01 1.38 -8.64
CA PRO A 25 5.65 1.83 -8.92
C PRO A 25 5.09 1.28 -10.24
N ARG A 26 5.92 1.24 -11.30
CA ARG A 26 5.45 0.88 -12.64
C ARG A 26 5.20 -0.61 -12.77
N GLU A 27 6.14 -1.41 -12.30
CA GLU A 27 6.10 -2.86 -12.35
C GLU A 27 4.95 -3.37 -11.48
N HIS A 28 4.81 -2.80 -10.27
CA HIS A 28 3.68 -3.10 -9.39
C HIS A 28 2.34 -2.78 -10.08
N SER A 29 2.13 -1.56 -10.56
CA SER A 29 0.86 -1.20 -11.21
C SER A 29 0.57 -2.03 -12.46
N ARG A 30 1.59 -2.41 -13.26
CA ARG A 30 1.40 -3.27 -14.45
C ARG A 30 0.93 -4.67 -14.10
N LEU A 31 1.38 -5.25 -12.99
CA LEU A 31 0.90 -6.56 -12.54
C LEU A 31 -0.61 -6.55 -12.26
N TRP A 32 -1.13 -5.41 -11.83
CA TRP A 32 -2.56 -5.20 -11.58
C TRP A 32 -3.36 -4.75 -12.81
N GLU A 33 -2.76 -4.73 -14.01
CA GLU A 33 -3.45 -4.46 -15.27
C GLU A 33 -4.25 -5.70 -15.77
N ALA A 34 -4.92 -6.38 -14.85
CA ALA A 34 -5.74 -7.57 -15.09
C ALA A 34 -7.16 -7.39 -14.54
N GLY A 35 -8.11 -8.16 -15.07
CA GLY A 35 -9.50 -8.17 -14.60
C GLY A 35 -10.40 -7.09 -15.22
N PRO A 36 -11.41 -6.59 -14.48
CA PRO A 36 -12.41 -5.64 -14.99
C PRO A 36 -11.78 -4.36 -15.55
N GLU A 37 -12.40 -3.77 -16.57
CA GLU A 37 -11.88 -2.61 -17.30
C GLU A 37 -11.53 -1.43 -16.39
N ALA A 38 -12.34 -1.18 -15.36
CA ALA A 38 -12.09 -0.13 -14.37
C ALA A 38 -10.76 -0.34 -13.61
N ALA A 39 -10.49 -1.57 -13.16
CA ALA A 39 -9.25 -1.89 -12.45
C ALA A 39 -8.03 -1.73 -13.36
N ARG A 40 -8.15 -2.22 -14.61
CA ARG A 40 -7.10 -2.06 -15.63
C ARG A 40 -6.80 -0.60 -15.93
N LYS A 41 -7.81 0.26 -15.99
CA LYS A 41 -7.64 1.70 -16.22
C LYS A 41 -6.89 2.38 -15.08
N VAL A 42 -7.21 2.03 -13.83
CA VAL A 42 -6.52 2.56 -12.65
C VAL A 42 -5.06 2.08 -12.61
N ALA A 43 -4.84 0.79 -12.82
CA ALA A 43 -3.50 0.20 -12.91
C ALA A 43 -2.66 0.88 -14.01
N ARG A 44 -3.23 1.08 -15.20
CA ARG A 44 -2.54 1.77 -16.30
C ARG A 44 -2.23 3.23 -15.96
N PHE A 45 -3.17 3.96 -15.35
CA PHE A 45 -2.94 5.34 -14.92
C PHE A 45 -1.73 5.46 -13.98
N PHE A 46 -1.62 4.60 -12.97
CA PHE A 46 -0.49 4.61 -12.05
C PHE A 46 0.82 4.11 -12.69
N ALA A 47 0.74 3.16 -13.62
CA ALA A 47 1.90 2.72 -14.39
C ALA A 47 2.47 3.84 -15.28
N GLU A 48 1.60 4.66 -15.89
CA GLU A 48 1.96 5.82 -16.71
C GLU A 48 2.42 7.00 -15.85
N ASN A 49 1.86 7.16 -14.65
CA ASN A 49 2.15 8.26 -13.73
C ASN A 49 2.76 7.76 -12.40
N PRO A 50 4.00 7.24 -12.42
CA PRO A 50 4.61 6.61 -11.24
C PRO A 50 4.80 7.56 -10.06
N GLY A 51 4.80 8.88 -10.29
CA GLY A 51 4.87 9.87 -9.21
C GLY A 51 3.66 9.80 -8.26
N TYR A 52 2.45 9.60 -8.80
CA TYR A 52 1.26 9.43 -7.96
C TYR A 52 1.29 8.10 -7.21
N MET A 53 1.79 7.04 -7.83
CA MET A 53 1.92 5.73 -7.16
C MET A 53 2.93 5.80 -6.01
N ARG A 54 4.06 6.49 -6.19
CA ARG A 54 5.02 6.73 -5.09
C ARG A 54 4.43 7.58 -3.98
N ALA A 55 3.64 8.60 -4.31
CA ALA A 55 2.97 9.43 -3.32
C ALA A 55 1.93 8.62 -2.52
N LEU A 56 1.17 7.76 -3.21
CA LEU A 56 0.24 6.82 -2.59
C LEU A 56 0.98 5.87 -1.64
N GLY A 57 2.06 5.24 -2.13
CA GLY A 57 2.86 4.29 -1.35
C GLY A 57 3.53 4.93 -0.14
N ALA A 58 4.02 6.17 -0.27
CA ALA A 58 4.57 6.91 0.86
C ALA A 58 3.50 7.23 1.90
N ALA A 59 2.30 7.64 1.48
CA ALA A 59 1.17 7.88 2.38
C ALA A 59 0.70 6.59 3.05
N GLN A 60 0.60 5.50 2.30
CA GLN A 60 0.23 4.17 2.79
C GLN A 60 1.25 3.65 3.81
N THR A 61 2.54 3.74 3.49
CA THR A 61 3.63 3.37 4.41
C THR A 61 3.57 4.20 5.70
N GLY A 62 3.42 5.53 5.58
CA GLY A 62 3.30 6.42 6.73
C GLY A 62 2.10 6.09 7.62
N PHE A 63 0.96 5.78 7.01
CA PHE A 63 -0.24 5.35 7.72
C PHE A 63 -0.04 4.00 8.43
N GLY A 64 0.60 3.02 7.78
CA GLY A 64 0.92 1.73 8.39
C GLY A 64 1.86 1.87 9.59
N ILE A 65 2.90 2.71 9.48
CA ILE A 65 3.80 3.01 10.61
C ILE A 65 3.02 3.68 11.75
N TRP A 66 2.21 4.69 11.45
CA TRP A 66 1.39 5.36 12.46
C TRP A 66 0.47 4.37 13.18
N LEU A 67 -0.19 3.48 12.44
CA LEU A 67 -1.08 2.47 13.00
C LEU A 67 -0.35 1.50 13.93
N ALA A 68 0.84 1.03 13.52
CA ALA A 68 1.69 0.16 14.35
C ALA A 68 2.11 0.87 15.65
N LEU A 69 2.61 2.11 15.54
CA LEU A 69 3.02 2.90 16.71
C LEU A 69 1.85 3.13 17.67
N LYS A 70 0.67 3.46 17.13
CA LYS A 70 -0.53 3.68 17.95
C LYS A 70 -0.93 2.40 18.69
N GLN A 71 -0.83 1.25 18.04
CA GLN A 71 -1.10 -0.02 18.68
C GLN A 71 -0.11 -0.32 19.83
N TYR A 72 1.18 0.01 19.67
CA TYR A 72 2.20 -0.24 20.69
C TYR A 72 2.02 0.62 21.95
N GLU A 73 1.50 1.83 21.83
CA GLU A 73 1.15 2.67 22.99
C GLU A 73 0.03 2.07 23.85
N GLU A 74 -0.81 1.19 23.28
CA GLU A 74 -1.94 0.56 23.96
C GLU A 74 -1.62 -0.82 24.56
N VAL A 75 -0.37 -1.30 24.42
CA VAL A 75 0.12 -2.58 24.96
C VAL A 75 0.61 -2.39 26.38
#